data_AF-A0AAV9ECE5-F1
#
_entry.id   AF-A0AAV9ECE5-F1
#
_cell.length_a   1.000
_cell.length_b   1.000
_cell.length_c   1.000
_cell.angle_alpha   90.00
_cell.angle_beta   90.00
_cell.angle_gamma   90.00
#
_symmetry.space_group_name_H-M   'P 1'
#
loop_
_entity.id
_entity.type
_entity.pdbx_description
1 polymer ?
#
loop_
_entity_poly.entity_id
_entity_poly.type
_entity_poly.pdbx_seq_one_letter_code
_entity_poly.pdbx_strand_id
1 'polypeptide(L)'
;MVKPCPKEMKCDVELSSYALRDAEEYKNFCDRPKDQRPQAEEVVGDIAEHLTTIYLSRCERGKRCLYEGSTPPGGFPNPWNGASYCTTDLAVHKNGEIHTWDRCYDEEGNQVWGAKEGPYEFKPAPASSVNDMFSPLNFPPKLSLDKKTEDPF
;
A
#
# COMPACT_ATOMS: atom_id res chain seq x y z
N MET A 1 -7.23 -4.11 -7.63
CA MET A 1 -8.45 -3.66 -8.35
C MET A 1 -9.60 -3.55 -7.37
N VAL A 2 -10.41 -2.48 -7.46
CA VAL A 2 -11.57 -2.24 -6.59
C VAL A 2 -12.82 -2.18 -7.46
N LYS A 3 -13.87 -2.92 -7.11
CA LYS A 3 -15.16 -2.86 -7.82
C LYS A 3 -16.32 -3.17 -6.86
N PRO A 4 -17.56 -2.79 -7.19
CA PRO A 4 -18.73 -3.22 -6.43
C PRO A 4 -18.88 -4.74 -6.45
N CYS A 5 -19.38 -5.32 -5.35
CA CYS A 5 -19.76 -6.73 -5.35
C CYS A 5 -20.93 -7.02 -6.31
N PRO A 6 -21.01 -8.24 -6.87
CA PRO A 6 -22.22 -8.70 -7.57
C PRO A 6 -23.44 -8.63 -6.66
N LYS A 7 -24.63 -8.34 -7.22
CA LYS A 7 -25.87 -8.14 -6.45
C LYS A 7 -26.31 -9.38 -5.68
N GLU A 8 -25.85 -10.55 -6.12
CA GLU A 8 -26.15 -11.86 -5.55
C GLU A 8 -25.29 -12.15 -4.31
N MET A 9 -24.19 -11.41 -4.12
CA MET A 9 -23.30 -11.56 -2.97
C MET A 9 -23.70 -10.61 -1.83
N LYS A 10 -23.56 -11.07 -0.59
CA LYS A 10 -23.79 -10.26 0.61
C LYS A 10 -22.55 -9.42 0.97
N CYS A 11 -22.10 -8.59 0.03
CA CYS A 11 -21.00 -7.64 0.23
C CYS A 11 -21.24 -6.35 -0.57
N ASP A 12 -20.49 -5.30 -0.22
CA ASP A 12 -20.59 -4.00 -0.89
C ASP A 12 -19.46 -3.80 -1.90
N VAL A 13 -18.23 -4.17 -1.54
CA VAL A 13 -17.02 -3.90 -2.33
C VAL A 13 -16.15 -5.16 -2.42
N GLU A 14 -15.69 -5.44 -3.63
CA GLU A 14 -14.66 -6.43 -3.90
C GLU A 14 -13.31 -5.72 -4.10
N LEU A 15 -12.31 -6.11 -3.32
CA LEU A 15 -10.94 -5.64 -3.43
C LEU A 15 -10.03 -6.82 -3.76
N SER A 16 -9.41 -6.80 -4.95
CA SER A 16 -8.44 -7.81 -5.37
C SER A 16 -7.02 -7.25 -5.40
N SER A 17 -6.07 -8.01 -4.88
CA SER A 17 -4.64 -7.72 -4.93
C SER A 17 -3.96 -8.59 -6.00
N TYR A 18 -2.92 -8.04 -6.61
CA TYR A 18 -2.17 -8.69 -7.69
C TYR A 18 -0.68 -8.40 -7.52
N ALA A 19 0.16 -9.31 -7.97
CA ALA A 19 1.57 -9.05 -8.13
C ALA A 19 1.83 -8.17 -9.36
N LEU A 20 2.99 -7.53 -9.38
CA LEU A 20 3.52 -6.80 -10.54
C LEU A 20 4.58 -7.67 -11.22
N ARG A 21 4.64 -7.62 -12.56
CA ARG A 21 5.66 -8.37 -13.34
C ARG A 21 7.09 -7.91 -13.04
N ASP A 22 7.29 -6.60 -12.95
CA ASP A 22 8.57 -5.98 -12.59
C ASP A 22 8.36 -5.01 -11.43
N ALA A 23 8.73 -5.41 -10.22
CA ALA A 23 8.57 -4.55 -9.04
C ALA A 23 9.55 -3.35 -9.03
N GLU A 24 10.70 -3.46 -9.69
CA GLU A 24 11.70 -2.37 -9.69
C GLU A 24 11.25 -1.20 -10.55
N GLU A 25 10.55 -1.46 -11.67
CA GLU A 25 9.95 -0.42 -12.50
C GLU A 25 8.94 0.45 -11.72
N TYR A 26 8.25 -0.15 -10.76
CA TYR A 26 7.19 0.49 -9.95
C TYR A 26 7.68 1.00 -8.59
N LYS A 27 8.99 0.93 -8.33
CA LYS A 27 9.57 1.43 -7.09
C LYS A 27 9.33 2.94 -6.94
N ASN A 28 8.87 3.34 -5.76
CA ASN A 28 8.52 4.72 -5.42
C ASN A 28 7.54 5.38 -6.43
N PHE A 29 6.64 4.59 -7.03
CA PHE A 29 5.69 5.05 -8.05
C PHE A 29 4.88 6.27 -7.62
N CYS A 30 4.47 6.33 -6.34
CA CYS A 30 3.66 7.43 -5.80
C CYS A 30 4.42 8.75 -5.68
N ASP A 31 5.76 8.71 -5.58
CA ASP A 31 6.61 9.91 -5.44
C ASP A 31 7.01 10.49 -6.80
N ARG A 32 6.86 9.70 -7.87
CA ARG A 32 7.22 10.08 -9.23
C ARG A 32 6.10 10.91 -9.89
N PRO A 33 6.46 11.95 -10.68
CA PRO A 33 5.53 12.63 -11.57
C PRO A 33 4.81 11.66 -12.52
N LYS A 34 3.57 12.00 -12.91
CA LYS A 34 2.71 11.12 -13.72
C LYS A 34 3.29 10.80 -15.10
N ASP A 35 4.05 11.72 -15.68
CA ASP A 35 4.75 11.58 -16.97
C ASP A 35 6.06 10.80 -16.86
N GLN A 36 6.53 10.52 -15.65
CA GLN A 36 7.79 9.82 -15.38
C GLN A 36 7.58 8.44 -14.77
N ARG A 37 6.37 7.89 -14.84
CA ARG A 37 6.02 6.56 -14.33
C ARG A 37 5.11 5.83 -15.33
N PRO A 38 5.02 4.49 -15.26
CA PRO A 38 4.14 3.72 -16.13
C PRO A 38 2.71 4.30 -16.20
N GLN A 39 2.19 4.43 -17.42
CA GLN A 39 0.84 4.94 -17.69
C GLN A 39 -0.21 3.92 -17.31
N ALA A 40 -1.48 4.34 -17.23
CA ALA A 40 -2.57 3.49 -16.75
C ALA A 40 -2.72 2.20 -17.58
N GLU A 41 -2.56 2.29 -18.89
CA GLU A 41 -2.64 1.15 -19.81
C GLU A 41 -1.47 0.17 -19.60
N GLU A 42 -0.26 0.69 -19.36
CA GLU A 42 0.93 -0.10 -19.04
C GLU A 42 0.76 -0.81 -17.68
N VAL A 43 0.29 -0.09 -16.65
CA VAL A 43 0.00 -0.63 -15.32
C VAL A 43 -0.97 -1.82 -15.40
N VAL A 44 -2.00 -1.73 -16.24
CA VAL A 44 -2.97 -2.82 -16.43
C VAL A 44 -2.34 -4.00 -17.18
N GLY A 45 -1.48 -3.73 -18.17
CA GLY A 45 -0.72 -4.77 -18.90
C GLY A 45 0.29 -5.52 -18.02
N ASP A 46 0.84 -4.84 -17.02
CA ASP A 46 1.88 -5.37 -16.12
C ASP A 46 1.32 -6.08 -14.88
N ILE A 47 0.00 -6.18 -14.77
CA ILE A 47 -0.63 -7.05 -13.76
C ILE A 47 -0.18 -8.49 -14.01
N ALA A 48 0.36 -9.11 -12.96
CA ALA A 48 0.81 -10.48 -12.95
C ALA A 48 -0.24 -11.39 -12.27
N GLU A 49 0.20 -12.27 -11.38
CA GLU A 49 -0.66 -13.19 -10.67
C GLU A 49 -1.67 -12.49 -9.75
N HIS A 50 -2.88 -13.03 -9.71
CA HIS A 50 -3.86 -12.69 -8.70
C HIS A 50 -3.42 -13.29 -7.36
N LEU A 51 -3.46 -12.48 -6.29
CA LEU A 51 -3.01 -12.90 -4.96
C LEU A 51 -4.19 -13.16 -4.04
N THR A 52 -5.02 -12.14 -3.80
CA THR A 52 -6.19 -12.28 -2.92
C THR A 52 -7.38 -11.50 -3.44
N THR A 53 -8.58 -11.92 -3.03
CA THR A 53 -9.81 -11.12 -3.15
C THR A 53 -10.51 -11.05 -1.81
N ILE A 54 -10.78 -9.82 -1.36
CA ILE A 54 -11.45 -9.50 -0.11
C ILE A 54 -12.84 -8.95 -0.43
N TYR A 55 -13.82 -9.41 0.33
CA TYR A 55 -15.21 -8.97 0.21
C TYR A 55 -15.56 -8.09 1.41
N LEU A 56 -15.58 -6.77 1.18
CA LEU A 56 -15.85 -5.78 2.20
C LEU A 56 -17.35 -5.47 2.27
N SER A 57 -17.85 -5.38 3.49
CA SER A 57 -19.20 -4.92 3.81
C SER A 57 -19.13 -3.71 4.71
N ARG A 58 -20.11 -2.81 4.58
CA ARG A 58 -20.24 -1.66 5.45
C ARG A 58 -20.44 -2.14 6.90
N CYS A 59 -19.65 -1.58 7.80
CA CYS A 59 -19.77 -1.91 9.21
C CYS A 59 -21.14 -1.47 9.76
N GLU A 60 -21.68 -2.27 10.67
CA GLU A 60 -22.92 -1.95 11.36
C GLU A 60 -22.83 -0.63 12.15
N ARG A 61 -23.97 0.02 12.35
CA ARG A 61 -24.03 1.28 13.10
C ARG A 61 -23.55 1.05 14.53
N GLY A 62 -22.53 1.81 14.94
CA GLY A 62 -21.92 1.73 16.28
C GLY A 62 -20.52 1.12 16.26
N LYS A 63 -20.12 0.42 15.20
CA LYS A 63 -18.72 0.02 14.99
C LYS A 63 -17.84 1.21 14.64
N ARG A 64 -16.53 1.10 14.96
CA ARG A 64 -15.52 2.13 14.63
C ARG A 64 -15.14 2.15 13.15
N CYS A 65 -15.21 1.00 12.48
CA CYS A 65 -14.90 0.87 11.07
C CYS A 65 -16.03 1.41 10.18
N LEU A 66 -15.69 1.74 8.94
CA LEU A 66 -16.60 2.07 7.85
C LEU A 66 -16.90 0.84 7.01
N TYR A 67 -15.87 0.06 6.69
CA TYR A 67 -15.95 -1.22 5.98
C TYR A 67 -15.07 -2.24 6.66
N GLU A 68 -15.49 -3.50 6.67
CA GLU A 68 -14.69 -4.62 7.14
C GLU A 68 -14.95 -5.84 6.25
N GLY A 69 -13.97 -6.72 6.13
CA GLY A 69 -14.11 -7.95 5.39
C GLY A 69 -12.81 -8.72 5.34
N SER A 70 -12.89 -9.90 4.75
CA SER A 70 -11.76 -10.81 4.65
C SER A 70 -11.80 -11.62 3.36
N THR A 71 -10.71 -12.33 3.08
CA THR A 71 -10.72 -13.43 2.12
C THR A 71 -11.70 -14.52 2.56
N PRO A 72 -12.31 -15.29 1.62
CA PRO A 72 -13.13 -16.45 1.97
C PRO A 72 -12.41 -17.48 2.84
N PRO A 73 -13.14 -18.38 3.53
CA PRO A 73 -12.53 -19.50 4.24
C PRO A 73 -11.60 -20.30 3.33
N GLY A 74 -10.40 -20.62 3.82
CA GLY A 74 -9.35 -21.28 3.03
C GLY A 74 -8.44 -20.32 2.25
N GLY A 75 -8.77 -19.03 2.20
CA GLY A 75 -7.89 -18.02 1.61
C GLY A 75 -7.65 -18.22 0.11
N PHE A 76 -6.45 -17.84 -0.34
CA PHE A 76 -5.98 -18.05 -1.71
C PHE A 76 -4.63 -18.77 -1.71
N PRO A 77 -4.34 -19.63 -2.69
CA PRO A 77 -3.07 -20.33 -2.78
C PRO A 77 -1.88 -19.36 -2.84
N ASN A 78 -0.83 -19.66 -2.09
CA ASN A 78 0.40 -18.88 -2.11
C ASN A 78 1.59 -19.75 -1.71
N PRO A 79 2.56 -20.02 -2.61
CA PRO A 79 3.68 -20.92 -2.35
C PRO A 79 4.89 -20.23 -1.67
N TRP A 80 4.77 -18.98 -1.24
CA TRP A 80 5.92 -18.23 -0.72
C TRP A 80 6.35 -18.75 0.65
N ASN A 81 7.66 -18.96 0.82
CA ASN A 81 8.29 -19.32 2.10
C ASN A 81 7.67 -20.55 2.80
N GLY A 82 7.21 -21.55 2.03
CA GLY A 82 6.62 -22.77 2.57
C GLY A 82 5.14 -22.64 2.95
N ALA A 83 4.49 -21.54 2.59
CA ALA A 83 3.04 -21.43 2.67
C ALA A 83 2.36 -22.28 1.58
N SER A 84 1.12 -22.66 1.85
CA SER A 84 0.18 -23.27 0.92
C SER A 84 -0.96 -22.28 0.57
N TYR A 85 -1.42 -21.48 1.54
CA TYR A 85 -2.44 -20.44 1.32
C TYR A 85 -2.20 -19.21 2.19
N CYS A 86 -2.76 -18.07 1.78
CA CYS A 86 -2.79 -16.84 2.57
C CYS A 86 -4.22 -16.34 2.77
N THR A 87 -4.43 -15.67 3.89
CA THR A 87 -5.65 -14.93 4.21
C THR A 87 -5.32 -13.46 4.40
N THR A 88 -6.30 -12.62 4.11
CA THR A 88 -6.24 -11.19 4.40
C THR A 88 -7.51 -10.76 5.11
N ASP A 89 -7.36 -10.04 6.21
CA ASP A 89 -8.43 -9.26 6.84
C ASP A 89 -8.17 -7.76 6.62
N LEU A 90 -9.22 -7.00 6.30
CA LEU A 90 -9.11 -5.57 6.07
C LEU A 90 -10.26 -4.83 6.75
N ALA A 91 -9.93 -3.81 7.52
CA ALA A 91 -10.89 -2.85 8.03
C ALA A 91 -10.48 -1.42 7.64
N VAL A 92 -11.42 -0.72 7.01
CA VAL A 92 -11.29 0.70 6.67
C VAL A 92 -11.97 1.50 7.77
N HIS A 93 -11.21 2.35 8.45
CA HIS A 93 -11.71 3.20 9.52
C HIS A 93 -11.95 4.63 9.04
N LYS A 94 -12.57 5.43 9.91
CA LYS A 94 -12.70 6.88 9.69
C LYS A 94 -11.32 7.53 9.67
N ASN A 95 -11.24 8.74 9.11
CA ASN A 95 -10.04 9.58 9.11
C ASN A 95 -8.83 8.95 8.40
N GLY A 96 -9.05 8.03 7.46
CA GLY A 96 -7.98 7.41 6.67
C GLY A 96 -7.17 6.35 7.42
N GLU A 97 -7.61 5.89 8.59
CA GLU A 97 -7.01 4.76 9.28
C GLU A 97 -7.39 3.45 8.57
N ILE A 98 -6.41 2.56 8.37
CA ILE A 98 -6.56 1.27 7.69
C ILE A 98 -5.92 0.19 8.54
N HIS A 99 -6.65 -0.88 8.83
CA HIS A 99 -6.13 -2.06 9.50
C HIS A 99 -6.07 -3.20 8.48
N THR A 100 -4.88 -3.76 8.24
CA THR A 100 -4.72 -4.89 7.31
C THR A 100 -3.94 -6.02 7.97
N TRP A 101 -4.37 -7.25 7.72
CA TRP A 101 -3.77 -8.44 8.30
C TRP A 101 -3.58 -9.53 7.28
N ASP A 102 -2.43 -9.50 6.62
CA ASP A 102 -2.00 -10.56 5.71
C ASP A 102 -1.26 -11.65 6.47
N ARG A 103 -1.68 -12.89 6.28
CA ARG A 103 -1.14 -14.08 6.95
C ARG A 103 -1.04 -15.22 5.96
N CYS A 104 0.02 -16.02 6.06
CA CYS A 104 0.18 -17.20 5.22
C CYS A 104 0.45 -18.43 6.09
N TYR A 105 -0.07 -19.57 5.64
CA TYR A 105 -0.14 -20.81 6.39
C TYR A 105 0.39 -21.96 5.54
N ASP A 106 1.03 -22.95 6.17
CA ASP A 106 1.41 -24.22 5.52
C ASP A 106 0.18 -25.15 5.33
N GLU A 107 0.39 -26.36 4.80
CA GLU A 107 -0.69 -27.34 4.53
C GLU A 107 -1.34 -27.84 5.82
N GLU A 108 -0.60 -27.86 6.93
CA GLU A 108 -1.07 -28.25 8.26
C GLU A 108 -1.83 -27.13 8.98
N GLY A 109 -1.85 -25.93 8.42
CA GLY A 109 -2.55 -24.76 8.98
C GLY A 109 -1.74 -23.98 10.02
N ASN A 110 -0.43 -24.19 10.10
CA ASN A 110 0.44 -23.36 10.92
C ASN A 110 0.76 -22.05 10.20
N GLN A 111 0.71 -20.93 10.91
CA GLN A 111 1.09 -19.64 10.34
C GLN A 111 2.62 -19.55 10.16
N VAL A 112 3.06 -19.41 8.92
CA VAL A 112 4.48 -19.33 8.53
C VAL A 112 4.94 -17.91 8.20
N TRP A 113 4.02 -16.99 7.89
CA TRP A 113 4.34 -15.59 7.59
C TRP A 113 3.22 -14.63 8.05
N GLY A 114 3.56 -13.34 8.15
CA GLY A 114 2.66 -12.28 8.61
C GLY A 114 2.68 -12.08 10.13
N ALA A 115 2.00 -11.04 10.60
CA ALA A 115 1.89 -10.74 12.03
C ALA A 115 1.03 -11.79 12.75
N LYS A 116 1.41 -12.19 13.97
CA LYS A 116 0.69 -13.20 14.77
C LYS A 116 -0.35 -12.62 15.72
N GLU A 117 -0.10 -11.43 16.25
CA GLU A 117 -0.89 -10.85 17.35
C GLU A 117 -2.07 -9.98 16.88
N GLY A 118 -2.10 -9.58 15.61
CA GLY A 118 -3.16 -8.73 15.07
C GLY A 118 -2.78 -8.00 13.79
N PRO A 119 -3.72 -7.17 13.26
CA PRO A 119 -3.50 -6.37 12.06
C PRO A 119 -2.42 -5.31 12.28
N TYR A 120 -1.75 -4.94 11.20
CA TYR A 120 -1.02 -3.68 11.17
C TYR A 120 -2.01 -2.51 11.10
N GLU A 121 -1.83 -1.51 11.97
CA GLU A 121 -2.64 -0.29 12.01
C GLU A 121 -1.94 0.87 11.31
N PHE A 122 -2.39 1.23 10.11
CA PHE A 122 -1.91 2.38 9.36
C PHE A 122 -2.74 3.61 9.69
N LYS A 123 -2.09 4.66 10.15
CA LYS A 123 -2.69 5.97 10.42
C LYS A 123 -2.01 7.02 9.54
N PRO A 124 -2.75 8.00 9.00
CA PRO A 124 -2.13 9.05 8.21
C PRO A 124 -1.06 9.78 9.02
N ALA A 125 0.07 10.09 8.38
CA ALA A 125 1.06 10.97 8.98
C ALA A 125 0.47 12.37 9.22
N PRO A 126 0.88 13.07 10.28
CA PRO A 126 0.43 14.44 10.53
C PRO A 126 0.82 15.35 9.35
N ALA A 127 -0.05 16.31 9.02
CA ALA A 127 0.11 17.19 7.86
C ALA A 127 1.44 17.99 7.85
N SER A 128 2.05 18.21 9.02
CA SER A 128 3.35 18.88 9.14
C SER A 128 4.51 18.09 8.54
N SER A 129 4.40 16.76 8.43
CA SER A 129 5.46 15.89 7.91
C SER A 129 5.57 15.89 6.39
N VAL A 130 4.57 16.43 5.69
CA VAL A 130 4.51 16.42 4.21
C VAL A 130 5.24 17.63 3.60
N ASN A 131 5.36 18.74 4.33
CA ASN A 131 6.00 19.97 3.83
C ASN A 131 7.54 19.93 3.86
N ASP A 132 8.15 19.16 4.75
CA ASP A 132 9.62 19.12 4.87
C ASP A 132 10.31 18.26 3.80
N MET A 133 9.58 17.34 3.17
CA MET A 133 10.16 16.41 2.18
C MET A 133 10.06 16.92 0.73
N PHE A 134 9.24 17.94 0.47
CA PHE A 134 9.02 18.54 -0.86
C PHE A 134 9.52 19.99 -0.98
N SER A 135 10.44 20.44 -0.11
CA SER A 135 11.07 21.75 -0.25
C SER A 135 12.32 21.68 -1.15
N PRO A 136 12.29 22.17 -2.41
CA PRO A 136 13.48 22.21 -3.28
C PRO A 136 14.43 23.38 -2.94
N LEU A 137 14.30 23.99 -1.76
CA LEU A 137 14.99 25.23 -1.40
C LEU A 137 15.77 25.06 -0.10
N ASN A 138 16.84 24.28 -0.15
CA ASN A 138 17.94 24.44 0.80
C ASN A 138 19.28 24.28 0.07
N PHE A 139 19.48 25.12 -0.95
CA PHE A 139 20.83 25.45 -1.39
C PHE A 139 21.31 26.63 -0.53
N PRO A 140 22.38 26.46 0.28
CA PRO A 140 22.94 27.59 1.01
C PRO A 140 23.43 28.65 0.00
N PRO A 141 23.24 29.95 0.27
CA PRO A 141 23.76 30.99 -0.60
C PRO A 141 25.27 30.83 -0.70
N LYS A 142 25.78 30.71 -1.93
CA LYS A 142 27.22 30.77 -2.20
C LYS A 142 27.72 32.11 -1.65
N LEU A 143 28.55 32.04 -0.61
CA LEU A 143 29.37 33.16 -0.15
C LEU A 143 30.05 33.81 -1.35
N SER A 144 29.69 35.06 -1.61
CA SER A 144 30.42 35.95 -2.51
C SER A 144 31.81 36.16 -1.91
N LEU A 145 32.80 35.47 -2.46
CA LEU A 145 34.19 35.68 -2.09
C LEU A 145 34.66 36.97 -2.78
N ASP A 146 34.61 38.08 -2.06
CA ASP A 146 35.32 39.30 -2.39
C ASP A 146 36.81 38.98 -2.61
N LYS A 147 37.30 39.20 -3.83
CA LYS A 147 38.73 39.26 -4.12
C LYS A 147 39.05 40.67 -4.60
N LYS A 148 39.26 41.56 -3.62
CA LYS A 148 39.98 42.81 -3.80
C LYS A 148 41.47 42.47 -3.78
N THR A 149 42.10 42.45 -4.95
CA THR A 149 43.57 42.40 -5.06
C THR A 149 44.06 43.83 -5.21
N GLU A 150 44.81 44.33 -4.22
CA GLU A 150 45.72 45.47 -4.37
C GLU A 150 47.12 44.99 -3.95
N ASP A 151 48.10 45.39 -4.75
CA ASP A 151 49.51 44.96 -4.82
C ASP A 151 50.34 45.15 -3.55
N PRO A 152 51.56 44.56 -3.55
CA PRO A 152 52.68 45.23 -2.92
C PRO A 152 53.97 45.30 -3.79
N PHE A 153 54.51 46.52 -3.84
CA PHE A 153 55.87 47.01 -4.22
C PHE A 153 56.21 47.23 -5.70
#